data_AF-A0A534HMW5-F1
#
_entry.id   AF-A0A534HMW5-F1
#
_cell.length_a   1.000
_cell.length_b   1.000
_cell.length_c   1.000
_cell.angle_alpha   90.00
_cell.angle_beta   90.00
_cell.angle_gamma   90.00
#
_symmetry.space_group_name_H-M   'P 1'
#
loop_
_entity.id
_entity.type
_entity.pdbx_description
1 polymer ?
#
loop_
_entity_poly.entity_id
_entity_poly.type
_entity_poly.pdbx_seq_one_letter_code
_entity_poly.pdbx_strand_id
1 'polypeptide(L)' 'MKRDIELRVSTHQFMGSVLVAKGDRLLINQGHGSANLEWNIPNSPDTKFRLGSITKQFTATCILLLQER' A
#
# COMPACT_ATOMS: atom_id res chain seq x y z
N MET A 1 -9.21 -3.00 -13.27
CA MET A 1 -8.48 -2.58 -12.04
C MET A 1 -9.35 -2.54 -10.80
N LYS A 2 -10.30 -1.60 -10.61
CA LYS A 2 -11.15 -1.60 -9.39
C LYS A 2 -11.92 -2.92 -9.20
N ARG A 3 -12.53 -3.43 -10.28
CA ARG A 3 -13.19 -4.74 -10.31
C ARG A 3 -12.25 -5.89 -9.96
N ASP A 4 -11.00 -5.86 -10.42
CA ASP A 4 -10.02 -6.93 -10.14
C ASP A 4 -9.60 -6.93 -8.67
N ILE A 5 -9.45 -5.74 -8.07
CA ILE A 5 -9.20 -5.59 -6.64
C ILE A 5 -10.39 -6.18 -5.87
N GLU A 6 -11.61 -5.76 -6.19
CA GLU A 6 -12.83 -6.27 -5.54
C GLU A 6 -12.97 -7.80 -5.67
N LEU A 7 -12.67 -8.38 -6.84
CA LEU A 7 -12.67 -9.82 -7.05
C LEU A 7 -11.63 -10.54 -6.18
N ARG A 8 -10.41 -10.01 -6.06
CA ARG A 8 -9.36 -10.62 -5.21
C ARG A 8 -9.67 -10.46 -3.72
N VAL A 9 -10.38 -9.41 -3.35
CA VAL A 9 -10.86 -9.20 -1.97
C VAL A 9 -11.96 -10.21 -1.65
N SER A 10 -12.93 -10.41 -2.53
CA SER A 10 -14.02 -11.36 -2.30
C SER A 10 -13.54 -12.81 -2.25
N THR A 11 -12.53 -13.17 -3.05
CA THR A 11 -11.87 -14.49 -2.99
C THR A 11 -10.83 -14.63 -1.89
N HIS A 12 -10.71 -13.63 -0.99
CA HIS A 12 -9.75 -13.59 0.12
C HIS A 12 -8.27 -13.74 -0.32
N GLN A 13 -7.98 -13.45 -1.59
CA GLN A 13 -6.61 -13.43 -2.13
C GLN A 13 -5.90 -12.10 -1.89
N PHE A 14 -6.60 -11.09 -1.38
CA PHE A 14 -6.04 -9.78 -1.07
C PHE A 14 -6.73 -9.14 0.14
N MET A 15 -5.94 -8.71 1.11
CA MET A 15 -6.33 -7.77 2.17
C MET A 15 -5.20 -6.75 2.30
N GLY A 16 -5.52 -5.47 2.16
CA GLY A 16 -4.53 -4.40 2.20
C GLY A 16 -5.10 -3.10 1.67
N SER A 17 -4.22 -2.13 1.42
CA SER A 17 -4.61 -0.80 0.95
C SER A 17 -4.01 -0.51 -0.42
N VAL A 18 -4.79 0.15 -1.28
CA VAL A 18 -4.42 0.46 -2.66
C VAL A 18 -4.59 1.95 -2.92
N LEU A 19 -3.52 2.56 -3.46
CA LEU A 19 -3.52 3.91 -3.97
C LEU A 19 -3.17 3.91 -5.47
N VAL A 20 -3.94 4.65 -6.26
CA VAL A 20 -3.68 4.88 -7.68
C VAL A 20 -3.86 6.36 -7.96
N ALA A 21 -2.85 6.98 -8.55
CA ALA A 21 -2.85 8.39 -8.93
C ALA A 21 -2.44 8.56 -10.40
N LYS A 22 -2.93 9.64 -11.03
CA LYS A 22 -2.49 10.09 -12.36
C LYS A 22 -2.20 11.59 -12.28
N GLY A 23 -0.91 11.93 -12.27
CA GLY A 23 -0.48 13.28 -11.87
C GLY A 23 -0.98 13.58 -10.45
N ASP A 24 -1.59 14.74 -10.27
CA ASP A 24 -2.13 15.17 -8.97
C ASP A 24 -3.51 14.60 -8.65
N ARG A 25 -4.13 13.85 -9.59
CA ARG A 25 -5.45 13.28 -9.39
C ARG A 25 -5.37 11.90 -8.76
N LEU A 26 -5.93 11.75 -7.57
CA LEU A 26 -6.22 10.46 -6.95
C LEU A 26 -7.38 9.76 -7.68
N LEU A 27 -7.14 8.54 -8.14
CA LEU A 27 -8.12 7.67 -8.80
C LEU A 27 -8.65 6.61 -7.84
N ILE A 28 -7.78 6.09 -6.95
CA ILE A 28 -8.11 5.14 -5.88
C ILE A 28 -7.28 5.52 -4.65
N ASN A 29 -7.90 5.50 -3.47
CA ASN A 29 -7.22 5.59 -2.19
C ASN A 29 -8.09 4.91 -1.12
N GLN A 30 -8.01 3.58 -1.02
CA GLN A 30 -8.94 2.78 -0.22
C GLN A 30 -8.24 1.59 0.46
N GLY A 31 -8.75 1.22 1.63
CA GLY A 31 -8.42 -0.04 2.30
C GLY A 31 -9.42 -1.13 1.95
N HIS A 32 -8.95 -2.37 1.86
CA HIS A 32 -9.74 -3.54 1.50
C HIS A 32 -9.48 -4.70 2.45
N GLY A 33 -10.54 -5.38 2.88
CA GLY A 33 -10.45 -6.47 3.85
C GLY A 33 -10.00 -6.01 5.25
N SER A 34 -9.53 -6.95 6.06
CA SER A 34 -9.14 -6.70 7.45
C SER A 34 -7.64 -6.48 7.60
N ALA A 35 -7.24 -5.48 8.39
CA ALA A 35 -5.88 -5.26 8.86
C ALA A 35 -5.52 -6.20 10.00
N ASN A 36 -6.51 -6.56 10.82
CA ASN A 36 -6.39 -7.53 11.91
C ASN A 36 -7.69 -8.33 12.03
N LEU A 37 -7.63 -9.61 11.67
CA LEU A 37 -8.79 -10.51 11.67
C LEU A 37 -9.32 -10.77 13.08
N GLU A 38 -8.43 -10.98 14.05
CA GLU A 38 -8.78 -11.29 15.45
C GLU A 38 -9.63 -10.17 16.07
N TRP A 39 -9.27 -8.92 15.79
CA TRP A 39 -9.95 -7.75 16.34
C TRP A 39 -10.92 -7.09 15.37
N ASN A 40 -11.16 -7.72 14.22
CA ASN A 40 -12.01 -7.22 13.15
C ASN A 40 -11.70 -5.75 12.77
N ILE A 41 -10.42 -5.40 12.70
CA ILE A 41 -9.99 -4.04 12.35
C ILE A 41 -9.88 -3.95 10.83
N PRO A 42 -10.65 -3.09 10.14
CA PRO A 42 -10.57 -2.97 8.69
C PRO A 42 -9.27 -2.30 8.25
N ASN A 43 -8.82 -2.61 7.03
CA ASN A 43 -7.79 -1.81 6.37
C ASN A 43 -8.35 -0.42 6.01
N SER A 44 -7.50 0.59 6.12
CA SER A 44 -7.74 1.95 5.65
C SER A 44 -6.55 2.44 4.81
N PRO A 45 -6.66 3.54 4.06
CA PRO A 45 -5.52 4.18 3.41
C PRO A 45 -4.29 4.38 4.30
N ASP A 46 -4.50 4.60 5.60
CA ASP A 46 -3.45 4.91 6.57
C ASP A 46 -2.91 3.66 7.30
N THR A 47 -3.44 2.47 7.00
CA THR A 47 -2.92 1.22 7.59
C THR A 47 -1.44 1.05 7.23
N LYS A 48 -0.61 0.84 8.26
CA LYS A 48 0.84 0.66 8.11
C LYS A 48 1.16 -0.81 7.81
N PHE A 49 1.96 -1.03 6.76
CA PHE A 49 2.45 -2.35 6.36
C PHE A 49 3.97 -2.43 6.46
N ARG A 50 4.51 -3.63 6.66
CA ARG A 50 5.95 -3.90 6.54
C ARG A 50 6.33 -3.96 5.06
N LEU A 51 6.99 -2.92 4.56
CA LEU A 51 7.26 -2.74 3.12
C LEU A 51 8.34 -3.65 2.52
N GLY A 52 9.12 -4.34 3.37
CA GLY A 52 10.19 -5.25 2.92
C GLY A 52 11.20 -4.55 2.01
N SER A 53 11.52 -5.16 0.87
CA SER A 53 12.55 -4.68 -0.06
C SER A 53 12.27 -3.32 -0.71
N ILE A 54 11.04 -2.80 -0.67
CA ILE A 54 10.74 -1.43 -1.13
C ILE A 54 11.57 -0.40 -0.35
N THR A 55 11.88 -0.68 0.92
CA THR A 55 12.72 0.17 1.78
C THR A 55 14.10 0.45 1.18
N LYS A 56 14.62 -0.42 0.29
CA LYS A 56 15.95 -0.26 -0.32
C LYS A 56 16.09 1.02 -1.13
N GLN A 57 15.02 1.48 -1.78
CA GLN A 57 15.06 2.74 -2.54
C GLN A 57 15.37 3.92 -1.62
N PHE A 58 14.78 3.97 -0.43
CA PHE A 58 15.06 5.00 0.56
C PHE A 58 16.52 4.95 1.04
N THR A 59 17.04 3.76 1.34
CA THR A 59 18.46 3.61 1.70
C THR A 59 19.39 4.07 0.57
N ALA A 60 19.09 3.72 -0.69
CA ALA A 60 19.86 4.16 -1.84
C ALA A 60 19.84 5.69 -1.99
N THR A 61 18.67 6.33 -1.82
CA THR A 61 18.56 7.80 -1.80
C THR A 61 19.41 8.41 -0.69
N CYS A 62 19.40 7.85 0.53
CA CYS A 62 20.27 8.32 1.61
C CYS A 62 21.76 8.25 1.24
N ILE A 63 22.19 7.19 0.56
CA ILE A 63 23.58 7.06 0.08
C ILE A 63 23.91 8.15 -0.95
N LEU A 64 23.02 8.40 -1.92
CA LEU A 64 23.23 9.45 -2.92
C LEU A 64 23.29 10.85 -2.29
N LEU A 65 22.38 11.15 -1.35
CA LEU A 65 22.39 12.41 -0.60
C LEU A 65 23.65 12.60 0.24
N LEU A 66 24.27 11.51 0.71
CA LEU A 66 25.56 11.55 1.39
C LEU A 66 26.72 11.75 0.40
N GLN A 67 26.65 11.18 -0.80
CA GLN A 67 27.67 11.34 -1.84
C GLN A 67 27.69 12.75 -2.42
N GLU A 68 26.53 13.39 -2.58
CA GLU A 68 26.41 14.77 -3.08
C GLU A 68 27.02 15.83 -2.14
N ARG A 69 27.28 15.47 -0.88
CA ARG A 69 27.93 16.34 0.11
C ARG A 69 29.44 16.28 0.02
#